data_AF-A0A813FUA7-F1
#
_entry.id   AF-A0A813FUA7-F1
#
_cell.length_a   1.000
_cell.length_b   1.000
_cell.length_c   1.000
_cell.angle_alpha   90.00
_cell.angle_beta   90.00
_cell.angle_gamma   90.00
#
_symmetry.space_group_name_H-M   'P 1'
#
loop_
_entity.id
_entity.type
_entity.pdbx_description
1 polymer ?
#
loop_
_entity_poly.entity_id
_entity_poly.type
_entity_poly.pdbx_seq_one_letter_code
_entity_poly.pdbx_strand_id
1 'polypeptide(L)'
;MSGCTLTKVSITGFESCGFFKRAVDVSNKIAKAQSSVNVEVRGFVSREEYKAWLAQERNAISTKYGSAAASHTSSPFAVADDVFLGGCDALLAKLGTAFPDIDLTPPKVVVPQAPGFLAHTAGFAVDTLKVSMVVSVVSVVGRIGPLKRFLLKQMESKMHEAKVVSSYDEGKLMENVFNKPCTFGAFIWSFMRTARLSAQVAMGGLAPNVKLLDTVSGGEKLLYDYQHGSRLLVLNFGSQS
;
A
#
# COMPACT_ATOMS: atom_id res chain seq x y z
N MET A 1 2.35 -43.66 7.66
CA MET A 1 1.72 -42.32 7.64
C MET A 1 1.48 -41.97 6.19
N SER A 2 0.24 -42.10 5.70
CA SER A 2 -0.10 -41.68 4.34
C SER A 2 -0.04 -40.16 4.31
N GLY A 3 0.98 -39.60 3.65
CA GLY A 3 1.13 -38.16 3.49
C GLY A 3 -0.11 -37.59 2.81
N CYS A 4 -0.67 -36.50 3.35
CA CYS A 4 -1.80 -35.81 2.75
C CYS A 4 -1.30 -35.13 1.46
N THR A 5 -1.52 -35.77 0.31
CA THR A 5 -1.12 -35.22 -0.99
C THR A 5 -2.16 -34.20 -1.44
N LEU A 6 -1.89 -32.94 -1.13
CA LEU A 6 -2.71 -31.83 -1.59
C LEU A 6 -2.35 -31.53 -3.04
N THR A 7 -3.32 -31.56 -3.97
CA THR A 7 -3.04 -31.48 -5.42
C THR A 7 -3.50 -30.18 -6.06
N LYS A 8 -4.58 -29.58 -5.56
CA LYS A 8 -5.18 -28.38 -6.13
C LYS A 8 -5.53 -27.38 -5.04
N VAL A 9 -5.14 -26.12 -5.24
CA VAL A 9 -5.54 -24.97 -4.40
C VAL A 9 -6.23 -23.94 -5.28
N SER A 10 -7.45 -23.53 -4.94
CA SER A 10 -8.15 -22.41 -5.58
C SER A 10 -8.32 -21.27 -4.58
N ILE A 11 -7.92 -20.07 -4.98
CA ILE A 11 -7.97 -18.86 -4.15
C ILE A 11 -8.71 -17.78 -4.91
N THR A 12 -9.81 -17.30 -4.32
CA THR A 12 -10.62 -16.24 -4.89
C THR A 12 -10.66 -15.05 -3.94
N GLY A 13 -10.39 -13.83 -4.43
CA GLY A 13 -10.37 -12.64 -3.59
C GLY A 13 -10.15 -11.36 -4.40
N PHE A 14 -10.05 -10.21 -3.72
CA PHE A 14 -9.82 -8.93 -4.39
C PHE A 14 -8.37 -8.44 -4.21
N GLU A 15 -7.84 -7.76 -5.23
CA GLU A 15 -6.42 -7.46 -5.36
C GLU A 15 -5.87 -6.53 -4.30
N SER A 16 -6.68 -5.61 -3.75
CA SER A 16 -6.23 -4.72 -2.67
C SER A 16 -6.19 -5.39 -1.29
N CYS A 17 -6.69 -6.61 -1.14
CA CYS A 17 -6.70 -7.35 0.12
C CYS A 17 -5.32 -7.91 0.49
N GLY A 18 -4.73 -7.48 1.61
CA GLY A 18 -3.46 -8.02 2.10
C GLY A 18 -3.48 -9.53 2.37
N PHE A 19 -4.59 -10.06 2.89
CA PHE A 19 -4.76 -11.50 3.15
C PHE A 19 -4.83 -12.33 1.86
N PHE A 20 -5.46 -11.79 0.81
CA PHE A 20 -5.49 -12.45 -0.51
C PHE A 20 -4.09 -12.51 -1.12
N LYS A 21 -3.35 -11.39 -1.13
CA LYS A 21 -1.96 -11.36 -1.61
C LYS A 21 -1.09 -12.38 -0.88
N ARG A 22 -1.19 -12.44 0.46
CA ARG A 22 -0.45 -13.41 1.28
C ARG A 22 -0.80 -14.85 0.94
N ALA A 23 -2.08 -15.17 0.79
CA ALA A 23 -2.54 -16.52 0.43
C ALA A 23 -2.00 -16.95 -0.94
N VAL A 24 -2.04 -16.05 -1.93
CA VAL A 24 -1.51 -16.27 -3.29
C VAL A 24 0.00 -16.46 -3.26
N ASP A 25 0.73 -15.59 -2.57
CA ASP A 25 2.20 -15.67 -2.47
C ASP A 25 2.65 -17.00 -1.85
N VAL A 26 2.03 -17.41 -0.74
CA VAL A 26 2.38 -18.66 -0.06
C VAL A 26 2.03 -19.88 -0.93
N SER A 27 0.86 -19.87 -1.57
CA SER A 27 0.46 -21.00 -2.43
C SER A 27 1.34 -21.11 -3.67
N ASN A 28 1.72 -19.99 -4.28
CA ASN A 28 2.67 -19.97 -5.41
C ASN A 28 4.08 -20.43 -5.00
N LYS A 29 4.54 -20.12 -3.78
CA LYS A 29 5.80 -20.67 -3.26
C LYS A 29 5.75 -22.20 -3.18
N ILE A 30 4.63 -22.75 -2.72
CA ILE A 30 4.43 -24.20 -2.63
C ILE A 30 4.38 -24.84 -4.01
N ALA A 31 3.63 -24.27 -4.96
CA ALA A 31 3.59 -24.77 -6.34
C ALA A 31 4.96 -24.75 -7.04
N LYS A 32 5.82 -23.78 -6.71
CA LYS A 32 7.20 -23.74 -7.20
C LYS A 32 8.08 -24.83 -6.57
N ALA A 33 7.88 -25.14 -5.30
CA ALA A 33 8.63 -26.19 -4.60
C ALA A 33 8.13 -27.60 -4.95
N GLN A 34 6.84 -27.74 -5.25
CA GLN A 34 6.18 -29.00 -5.57
C GLN A 34 5.35 -28.86 -6.84
N SER A 35 5.87 -29.39 -7.94
CA SER A 35 5.20 -29.35 -9.26
C SER A 35 3.88 -30.13 -9.32
N SER A 36 3.59 -30.97 -8.32
CA SER A 36 2.32 -31.69 -8.19
C SER A 36 1.16 -30.82 -7.71
N VAL A 37 1.43 -29.61 -7.20
CA VAL A 37 0.41 -28.70 -6.67
C VAL A 37 0.03 -27.68 -7.73
N ASN A 38 -1.23 -27.71 -8.18
CA ASN A 38 -1.79 -26.70 -9.07
C ASN A 38 -2.48 -25.59 -8.27
N VAL A 39 -2.19 -24.32 -8.58
CA VAL A 39 -2.75 -23.16 -7.89
C VAL A 39 -3.57 -22.32 -8.88
N GLU A 40 -4.87 -22.23 -8.64
CA GLU A 40 -5.81 -21.42 -9.40
C GLU A 40 -6.11 -20.13 -8.62
N VAL A 41 -5.81 -18.98 -9.22
CA VAL A 41 -6.01 -17.67 -8.60
C VAL A 41 -7.06 -16.89 -9.38
N ARG A 42 -8.10 -16.41 -8.68
CA ARG A 42 -9.11 -15.51 -9.22
C ARG A 42 -9.13 -14.21 -8.44
N GLY A 43 -8.50 -13.18 -9.01
CA GLY A 43 -8.49 -11.81 -8.48
C GLY A 43 -9.66 -10.97 -9.01
N PHE A 44 -10.24 -10.15 -8.14
CA PHE A 44 -11.18 -9.07 -8.48
C PHE A 44 -10.52 -7.70 -8.26
N VAL A 45 -10.89 -6.70 -9.06
CA VAL A 45 -10.29 -5.36 -8.97
C VAL A 45 -10.70 -4.68 -7.67
N SER A 46 -11.96 -4.81 -7.28
CA SER A 46 -12.56 -4.13 -6.13
C SER A 46 -13.18 -5.10 -5.12
N ARG A 47 -13.37 -4.60 -3.88
CA ARG A 47 -14.06 -5.37 -2.82
C ARG A 47 -15.53 -5.58 -3.17
N GLU A 48 -16.11 -4.62 -3.86
CA GLU A 48 -17.50 -4.57 -4.29
C GLU A 48 -17.79 -5.66 -5.32
N GLU A 49 -16.92 -5.82 -6.33
CA GLU A 49 -16.99 -6.91 -7.30
C GLU A 49 -16.89 -8.29 -6.64
N TYR A 50 -15.96 -8.46 -5.68
CA TYR A 50 -15.83 -9.72 -4.94
C TYR A 50 -17.11 -10.05 -4.14
N LYS A 51 -17.72 -9.04 -3.49
CA LYS A 51 -19.00 -9.22 -2.78
C LYS A 51 -20.15 -9.55 -3.72
N ALA A 52 -20.20 -8.90 -4.89
CA ALA A 52 -21.21 -9.18 -5.90
C ALA A 52 -21.09 -10.63 -6.41
N TRP A 53 -19.87 -11.08 -6.67
CA TRP A 53 -19.57 -12.47 -7.03
C TRP A 53 -20.01 -13.46 -5.94
N LEU A 54 -19.68 -13.21 -4.67
CA LEU A 54 -20.12 -14.05 -3.55
C LEU A 54 -21.65 -14.13 -3.45
N ALA A 55 -22.35 -13.01 -3.70
CA ALA A 55 -23.81 -12.97 -3.68
C ALA A 55 -24.41 -13.76 -4.85
N GLN A 56 -23.85 -13.61 -6.05
CA GLN A 56 -24.29 -14.31 -7.26
C GLN A 56 -24.06 -15.82 -7.18
N GLU A 57 -22.88 -16.25 -6.71
CA GLU A 57 -22.48 -17.66 -6.65
C GLU A 57 -22.91 -18.38 -5.37
N ARG A 58 -23.61 -17.70 -4.43
CA ARG A 58 -23.91 -18.25 -3.10
C ARG A 58 -24.58 -19.63 -3.16
N ASN A 59 -25.55 -19.81 -4.06
CA ASN A 59 -26.26 -21.09 -4.20
C ASN A 59 -25.34 -22.19 -4.75
N ALA A 60 -24.55 -21.88 -5.78
CA ALA A 60 -23.59 -22.83 -6.36
C ALA A 60 -22.50 -23.22 -5.35
N ILE A 61 -21.98 -22.24 -4.58
CA ILE A 61 -21.03 -22.46 -3.49
C ILE A 61 -21.64 -23.36 -2.40
N SER A 62 -22.90 -23.11 -2.02
CA SER A 62 -23.61 -23.94 -1.02
C SER A 62 -23.76 -25.38 -1.49
N THR A 63 -24.17 -25.59 -2.73
CA THR A 63 -24.34 -26.93 -3.31
C THR A 63 -23.02 -27.67 -3.45
N LYS A 64 -21.95 -26.98 -3.86
CA LYS A 64 -20.64 -27.61 -4.11
C LYS A 64 -19.83 -27.85 -2.83
N TYR A 65 -19.82 -26.89 -1.91
CA TYR A 65 -18.90 -26.88 -0.76
C TYR A 65 -19.59 -26.86 0.61
N GLY A 66 -20.92 -26.82 0.65
CA GLY A 66 -21.72 -26.83 1.87
C GLY A 66 -22.06 -25.45 2.43
N SER A 67 -22.90 -25.45 3.47
CA SER A 67 -23.46 -24.23 4.07
C SER A 67 -22.42 -23.31 4.71
N ALA A 68 -21.33 -23.88 5.24
CA ALA A 68 -20.21 -23.11 5.80
C ALA A 68 -19.49 -22.26 4.74
N ALA A 69 -19.40 -22.76 3.52
CA ALA A 69 -18.83 -22.00 2.40
C ALA A 69 -19.77 -20.87 1.97
N ALA A 70 -21.09 -21.12 1.95
CA ALA A 70 -22.08 -20.13 1.55
C ALA A 70 -22.21 -18.94 2.51
N SER A 71 -21.87 -19.14 3.79
CA SER A 71 -21.85 -18.10 4.83
C SER A 71 -20.54 -17.33 4.93
N HIS A 72 -19.51 -17.71 4.16
CA HIS A 72 -18.22 -17.01 4.14
C HIS A 72 -18.34 -15.62 3.50
N THR A 73 -17.76 -14.61 4.15
CA THR A 73 -17.86 -13.21 3.71
C THR A 73 -16.51 -12.50 3.60
N SER A 74 -15.44 -13.10 4.10
CA SER A 74 -14.10 -12.52 4.08
C SER A 74 -13.33 -12.89 2.82
N SER A 75 -12.32 -12.10 2.47
CA SER A 75 -11.35 -12.40 1.41
C SER A 75 -10.05 -12.86 2.06
N PRO A 76 -9.42 -13.93 1.56
CA PRO A 76 -9.80 -14.77 0.42
C PRO A 76 -10.89 -15.81 0.75
N PHE A 77 -11.53 -16.37 -0.28
CA PHE A 77 -12.25 -17.63 -0.26
C PHE A 77 -11.31 -18.73 -0.78
N ALA A 78 -10.90 -19.67 0.08
CA ALA A 78 -9.91 -20.68 -0.23
C ALA A 78 -10.52 -22.10 -0.25
N VAL A 79 -10.17 -22.86 -1.29
CA VAL A 79 -10.57 -24.27 -1.49
C VAL A 79 -9.31 -25.08 -1.79
N ALA A 80 -9.18 -26.27 -1.21
CA ALA A 80 -8.13 -27.23 -1.57
C ALA A 80 -8.74 -28.60 -1.84
N ASP A 81 -8.37 -29.22 -2.97
CA ASP A 81 -8.91 -30.51 -3.45
C ASP A 81 -10.44 -30.59 -3.34
N ASP A 82 -11.12 -29.54 -3.84
CA ASP A 82 -12.58 -29.36 -3.78
C ASP A 82 -13.20 -29.29 -2.36
N VAL A 83 -12.38 -29.15 -1.32
CA VAL A 83 -12.82 -28.92 0.06
C VAL A 83 -12.62 -27.45 0.44
N PHE A 84 -13.69 -26.81 0.90
CA PHE A 84 -13.63 -25.43 1.41
C PHE A 84 -12.85 -25.36 2.73
N LEU A 85 -11.84 -24.49 2.78
CA LEU A 85 -10.98 -24.31 3.95
C LEU A 85 -11.37 -23.10 4.80
N GLY A 86 -11.94 -22.05 4.20
CA GLY A 86 -12.21 -20.78 4.86
C GLY A 86 -11.42 -19.61 4.29
N GLY A 87 -10.88 -18.79 5.19
CA GLY A 87 -10.06 -17.62 4.88
C GLY A 87 -8.56 -17.91 4.77
N CYS A 88 -7.75 -16.85 4.83
CA CYS A 88 -6.29 -16.94 4.74
C CYS A 88 -5.69 -17.82 5.84
N ASP A 89 -6.09 -17.64 7.09
CA ASP A 89 -5.47 -18.36 8.22
C ASP A 89 -5.71 -19.86 8.17
N ALA A 90 -6.94 -20.27 7.81
CA ALA A 90 -7.30 -21.68 7.65
C ALA A 90 -6.53 -22.33 6.48
N LEU A 91 -6.36 -21.60 5.37
CA LEU A 91 -5.52 -22.03 4.26
C LEU A 91 -4.06 -22.22 4.72
N LEU A 92 -3.48 -21.22 5.39
CA LEU A 92 -2.08 -21.29 5.86
C LEU A 92 -1.86 -22.43 6.86
N ALA A 93 -2.80 -22.67 7.79
CA ALA A 93 -2.72 -23.78 8.73
C ALA A 93 -2.74 -25.14 8.01
N LYS A 94 -3.62 -25.30 7.02
CA LYS A 94 -3.71 -26.53 6.21
C LYS A 94 -2.43 -26.76 5.40
N LEU A 95 -1.91 -25.71 4.75
CA LEU A 95 -0.67 -25.77 4.01
C LEU A 95 0.53 -26.07 4.91
N GLY A 96 0.58 -25.53 6.13
CA GLY A 96 1.67 -25.78 7.08
C GLY A 96 1.71 -27.22 7.59
N THR A 97 0.54 -27.85 7.70
CA THR A 97 0.45 -29.27 8.06
C THR A 97 0.80 -30.17 6.87
N ALA A 98 0.43 -29.77 5.65
CA ALA A 98 0.70 -30.54 4.43
C ALA A 98 2.17 -30.45 3.99
N PHE A 99 2.81 -29.30 4.22
CA PHE A 99 4.16 -28.99 3.73
C PHE A 99 5.05 -28.43 4.87
N PRO A 100 5.39 -29.25 5.88
CA PRO A 100 6.15 -28.79 7.04
C PRO A 100 7.56 -28.29 6.69
N ASP A 101 8.12 -28.75 5.57
CA ASP A 101 9.47 -28.38 5.11
C ASP A 101 9.53 -27.01 4.43
N ILE A 102 8.37 -26.40 4.12
CA ILE A 102 8.31 -25.10 3.44
C ILE A 102 8.04 -24.01 4.47
N ASP A 103 8.94 -23.03 4.54
CA ASP A 103 8.75 -21.86 5.39
C ASP A 103 7.59 -20.98 4.86
N LEU A 104 6.43 -21.11 5.51
CA LEU A 104 5.22 -20.33 5.23
C LEU A 104 5.23 -18.95 5.92
N THR A 105 6.30 -18.61 6.64
CA THR A 105 6.36 -17.28 7.23
C THR A 105 6.36 -16.24 6.11
N PRO A 106 5.52 -15.18 6.24
CA PRO A 106 5.57 -14.09 5.29
C PRO A 106 7.00 -13.54 5.32
N PRO A 107 7.58 -13.20 4.15
CA PRO A 107 8.92 -12.63 4.12
C PRO A 107 8.94 -11.48 5.11
N LYS A 108 9.85 -11.56 6.09
CA LYS A 108 9.98 -10.55 7.13
C LYS A 108 10.12 -9.23 6.39
N VAL A 109 9.11 -8.36 6.53
CA VAL A 109 9.18 -7.02 5.98
C VAL A 109 10.43 -6.40 6.57
N VAL A 110 11.47 -6.28 5.76
CA VAL A 110 12.66 -5.56 6.14
C VAL A 110 12.21 -4.11 6.14
N VAL A 111 11.85 -3.63 7.33
CA VAL A 111 11.60 -2.20 7.54
C VAL A 111 12.83 -1.51 6.96
N PRO A 112 12.67 -0.63 5.96
CA PRO A 112 13.80 0.09 5.41
C PRO A 112 14.53 0.70 6.59
N GLN A 113 15.80 0.35 6.77
CA GLN A 113 16.58 0.96 7.84
C GLN A 113 16.50 2.46 7.61
N ALA A 114 16.17 3.23 8.66
CA ALA A 114 16.14 4.66 8.57
C ALA A 114 17.47 5.12 7.95
N PRO A 115 17.45 5.95 6.91
CA PRO A 115 18.67 6.39 6.26
C PRO A 115 19.62 6.94 7.32
N GLY A 116 20.86 6.46 7.33
CA GLY A 116 21.86 7.02 8.24
C GLY A 116 22.03 8.52 8.02
N PHE A 117 22.69 9.22 8.96
CA PHE A 117 22.95 10.66 8.86
C PHE A 117 23.54 11.08 7.49
N LEU A 118 24.40 10.26 6.91
CA LEU A 118 24.97 10.46 5.57
C LEU A 118 23.91 10.44 4.46
N ALA A 119 22.92 9.56 4.54
CA ALA A 119 21.84 9.52 3.55
C ALA A 119 20.86 10.70 3.73
N HIS A 120 20.65 11.19 4.95
CA HIS A 120 19.88 12.42 5.17
C HIS A 120 20.58 13.66 4.60
N THR A 121 21.88 13.79 4.81
CA THR A 121 22.70 14.90 4.29
C THR A 121 22.82 14.85 2.77
N ALA A 122 23.05 13.67 2.19
CA ALA A 122 23.02 13.49 0.74
C ALA A 122 21.65 13.84 0.14
N GLY A 123 20.56 13.38 0.75
CA GLY A 123 19.20 13.72 0.31
C GLY A 123 18.92 15.22 0.39
N PHE A 124 19.38 15.89 1.46
CA PHE A 124 19.29 17.35 1.57
C PHE A 124 20.07 18.05 0.46
N ALA A 125 21.32 17.65 0.20
CA ALA A 125 22.15 18.25 -0.85
C ALA A 125 21.52 18.10 -2.25
N VAL A 126 20.96 16.93 -2.55
CA VAL A 126 20.25 16.68 -3.81
C VAL A 126 19.02 17.56 -3.94
N ASP A 127 18.22 17.70 -2.87
CA ASP A 127 17.05 18.59 -2.85
C ASP A 127 17.49 20.05 -3.08
N THR A 128 18.58 20.49 -2.45
CA THR A 128 19.05 21.89 -2.53
C THR A 128 19.53 22.20 -3.94
N LEU A 129 20.27 21.26 -4.55
CA LEU A 129 20.74 21.39 -5.92
C LEU A 129 19.57 21.50 -6.90
N LYS A 130 18.55 20.64 -6.76
CA LYS A 130 17.35 20.66 -7.61
C LYS A 130 16.59 21.98 -7.50
N VAL A 131 16.33 22.44 -6.27
CA VAL A 131 15.62 23.71 -6.06
C VAL A 131 16.43 24.89 -6.59
N SER A 132 17.75 24.91 -6.37
CA SER A 132 18.63 25.94 -6.90
C SER A 132 18.61 25.99 -8.44
N MET A 133 18.65 24.84 -9.11
CA MET A 133 18.53 24.76 -10.56
C MET A 133 17.19 25.28 -11.06
N VAL A 134 16.08 24.89 -10.43
CA VAL A 134 14.74 25.37 -10.81
C VAL A 134 14.62 26.89 -10.63
N VAL A 135 15.05 27.41 -9.48
CA VAL A 135 15.02 28.86 -9.20
C VAL A 135 15.88 29.63 -10.21
N SER A 136 17.05 29.11 -10.57
CA SER A 136 17.95 29.73 -11.56
C SER A 136 17.31 29.77 -12.94
N VAL A 137 16.74 28.66 -13.41
CA VAL A 137 16.04 28.58 -14.69
C VAL A 137 14.85 29.53 -14.74
N VAL A 138 13.99 29.51 -13.71
CA VAL A 138 12.82 30.40 -13.62
C VAL A 138 13.25 31.87 -13.61
N SER A 139 14.35 32.20 -12.92
CA SER A 139 14.89 33.57 -12.88
C SER A 139 15.41 34.04 -14.23
N VAL A 140 16.13 33.19 -14.97
CA VAL A 140 16.62 33.50 -16.33
C VAL A 140 15.45 33.68 -17.29
N VAL A 141 14.49 32.74 -17.28
CA VAL A 141 13.29 32.81 -18.11
C VAL A 141 12.48 34.06 -17.81
N GLY A 142 12.30 34.41 -16.53
CA GLY A 142 11.54 35.59 -16.11
C GLY A 142 12.09 36.90 -16.67
N ARG A 143 13.41 36.98 -16.91
CA ARG A 143 14.07 38.15 -17.52
C ARG A 143 13.90 38.22 -19.04
N ILE A 144 13.66 37.10 -19.71
CA ILE A 144 13.51 37.01 -21.17
C ILE A 144 12.02 37.03 -21.51
N GLY A 145 11.47 38.24 -21.72
CA GLY A 145 10.04 38.45 -21.97
C GLY A 145 9.39 37.53 -23.02
N PRO A 146 9.97 37.34 -24.23
CA PRO A 146 9.45 36.43 -25.22
C PRO A 146 9.38 34.96 -24.75
N LEU A 147 10.41 34.51 -24.04
CA LEU A 147 10.50 33.13 -23.52
C LEU A 147 9.51 32.89 -22.38
N LYS A 148 9.36 33.86 -21.45
CA LYS A 148 8.32 33.84 -20.40
C LYS A 148 6.93 33.68 -21.03
N ARG A 149 6.59 34.49 -22.04
CA ARG A 149 5.28 34.42 -22.73
C ARG A 149 5.07 33.08 -23.45
N PHE A 150 6.11 32.56 -24.10
CA PHE A 150 6.04 31.25 -24.76
C PHE A 150 5.76 30.13 -23.76
N LEU A 151 6.49 30.09 -22.64
CA LEU A 151 6.31 29.08 -21.60
C LEU A 151 4.94 29.18 -20.91
N LEU A 152 4.47 30.39 -20.60
CA LEU A 152 3.13 30.59 -20.03
C LEU A 152 2.04 30.01 -20.94
N LYS A 153 2.09 30.29 -22.25
CA LYS A 153 1.13 29.72 -23.22
C LYS A 153 1.20 28.19 -23.30
N GLN A 154 2.40 27.61 -23.27
CA GLN A 154 2.59 26.16 -23.26
C GLN A 154 2.01 25.51 -22.00
N MET A 155 2.18 26.14 -20.85
CA MET A 155 1.66 25.63 -19.58
C MET A 155 0.13 25.75 -19.53
N GLU A 156 -0.43 26.89 -19.94
CA GLU A 156 -1.88 27.11 -20.05
C GLU A 156 -2.54 26.06 -20.97
N SER A 157 -1.94 25.79 -22.13
CA SER A 157 -2.41 24.75 -23.06
C SER A 157 -2.43 23.35 -22.42
N LYS A 158 -1.39 22.99 -21.67
CA LYS A 158 -1.31 21.69 -20.98
C LYS A 158 -2.31 21.57 -19.83
N MET A 159 -2.58 22.66 -19.12
CA MET A 159 -3.56 22.66 -18.02
C MET A 159 -4.99 22.50 -18.55
N HIS A 160 -5.30 23.15 -19.67
CA HIS A 160 -6.57 22.96 -20.38
C HIS A 160 -6.75 21.52 -20.88
N GLU A 161 -5.71 20.93 -21.46
CA GLU A 161 -5.73 19.52 -21.91
C GLU A 161 -5.98 18.56 -20.75
N ALA A 162 -5.36 18.83 -19.59
CA ALA A 162 -5.55 18.05 -18.38
C ALA A 162 -6.89 18.26 -17.66
N LYS A 163 -7.76 19.16 -18.18
CA LYS A 163 -9.07 19.52 -17.58
C LYS A 163 -8.96 19.89 -16.10
N VAL A 164 -7.89 20.60 -15.72
CA VAL A 164 -7.71 21.06 -14.34
C VAL A 164 -8.73 22.17 -14.09
N VAL A 165 -9.70 21.91 -13.20
CA VAL A 165 -10.67 22.92 -12.76
C VAL A 165 -10.10 23.59 -11.52
N SER A 166 -9.39 24.71 -11.70
CA SER A 166 -8.89 25.53 -10.61
C SER A 166 -9.85 26.69 -10.31
N SER A 167 -10.06 26.99 -9.03
CA SER A 167 -10.75 28.21 -8.58
C SER A 167 -9.89 29.48 -8.69
N TYR A 168 -8.60 29.31 -8.98
CA TYR A 168 -7.64 30.40 -9.14
C TYR A 168 -7.37 30.67 -10.61
N ASP A 169 -7.11 31.95 -10.93
CA ASP A 169 -6.56 32.37 -12.22
C ASP A 169 -5.14 31.79 -12.37
N GLU A 170 -5.05 30.68 -13.08
CA GLU A 170 -3.82 29.91 -13.28
C GLU A 170 -2.75 30.75 -13.97
N GLY A 171 -3.13 31.63 -14.90
CA GLY A 171 -2.23 32.56 -15.57
C GLY A 171 -1.50 33.46 -14.58
N LYS A 172 -2.24 34.06 -13.62
CA LYS A 172 -1.63 34.89 -12.56
C LYS A 172 -0.76 34.10 -11.60
N LEU A 173 -1.16 32.88 -11.26
CA LEU A 173 -0.36 32.01 -10.39
C LEU A 173 0.99 31.70 -11.05
N MET A 174 0.96 31.35 -12.34
CA MET A 174 2.16 31.07 -13.12
C MET A 174 2.99 32.32 -13.37
N GLU A 175 2.38 33.48 -13.52
CA GLU A 175 3.12 34.73 -13.63
C GLU A 175 3.89 35.06 -12.34
N ASN A 176 3.28 34.82 -11.18
CA ASN A 176 3.93 35.00 -9.88
C ASN A 176 5.16 34.10 -9.69
N VAL A 177 5.19 32.91 -10.30
CA VAL A 177 6.36 32.02 -10.28
C VAL A 177 7.59 32.72 -10.88
N PHE A 178 7.43 33.39 -12.02
CA PHE A 178 8.53 34.09 -12.68
C PHE A 178 8.89 35.42 -12.00
N ASN A 179 7.91 36.11 -11.41
CA ASN A 179 8.14 37.39 -10.74
C ASN A 179 8.78 37.22 -9.35
N LYS A 180 8.53 36.09 -8.67
CA LYS A 180 9.03 35.78 -7.32
C LYS A 180 9.65 34.38 -7.26
N PRO A 181 10.77 34.13 -7.97
CA PRO A 181 11.37 32.81 -8.09
C PRO A 181 11.81 32.22 -6.74
N CYS A 182 12.26 33.05 -5.78
CA CYS A 182 12.64 32.59 -4.45
C CYS A 182 11.45 32.05 -3.64
N THR A 183 10.29 32.73 -3.69
CA THR A 183 9.07 32.27 -3.02
C THR A 183 8.58 30.95 -3.59
N PHE A 184 8.64 30.80 -4.91
CA PHE A 184 8.34 29.55 -5.59
C PHE A 184 9.35 28.43 -5.21
N GLY A 185 10.63 28.75 -5.13
CA GLY A 185 11.67 27.83 -4.67
C GLY A 185 11.42 27.31 -3.25
N ALA A 186 11.01 28.18 -2.32
CA ALA A 186 10.65 27.79 -0.96
C ALA A 186 9.44 26.83 -0.92
N PHE A 187 8.44 27.07 -1.79
CA PHE A 187 7.30 26.16 -1.93
C PHE A 187 7.73 24.78 -2.46
N ILE A 188 8.52 24.74 -3.55
CA ILE A 188 9.04 23.47 -4.10
C ILE A 188 9.87 22.72 -3.05
N TRP A 189 10.72 23.42 -2.30
CA TRP A 189 11.53 22.83 -1.24
C TRP A 189 10.67 22.10 -0.21
N SER A 190 9.61 22.74 0.28
CA SER A 190 8.68 22.14 1.24
C SER A 190 8.01 20.90 0.65
N PHE A 191 7.55 20.99 -0.59
CA PHE A 191 6.91 19.87 -1.29
C PHE A 191 7.85 18.68 -1.49
N MET A 192 9.07 18.92 -2.00
CA MET A 192 10.07 17.87 -2.23
C MET A 192 10.50 17.19 -0.94
N ARG A 193 10.74 17.97 0.12
CA ARG A 193 11.07 17.44 1.44
C ARG A 193 9.94 16.56 1.97
N THR A 194 8.69 17.01 1.84
CA THR A 194 7.52 16.24 2.28
C THR A 194 7.37 14.95 1.48
N ALA A 195 7.51 14.99 0.15
CA ALA A 195 7.45 13.82 -0.71
C ALA A 195 8.56 12.79 -0.41
N ARG A 196 9.77 13.25 -0.09
CA ARG A 196 10.87 12.37 0.32
C ARG A 196 10.60 11.73 1.68
N LEU A 197 10.11 12.50 2.64
CA LEU A 197 9.76 11.99 3.95
C LEU A 197 8.58 11.02 3.88
N SER A 198 7.55 11.31 3.09
CA SER A 198 6.40 10.41 2.94
C SER A 198 6.76 9.10 2.24
N ALA A 199 7.73 9.10 1.32
CA ALA A 199 8.27 7.86 0.74
C ALA A 199 9.03 7.00 1.77
N GLN A 200 9.52 7.60 2.86
CA GLN A 200 10.22 6.92 3.95
C GLN A 200 9.30 6.54 5.11
N VAL A 201 8.16 7.22 5.25
CA VAL A 201 7.12 6.82 6.19
C VAL A 201 6.40 5.63 5.60
N ALA A 202 6.73 4.45 6.13
CA ALA A 202 5.98 3.24 5.85
C ALA A 202 4.53 3.45 6.31
N MET A 203 3.61 3.64 5.37
CA MET A 203 2.18 3.77 5.66
C MET A 203 1.48 2.41 5.56
N GLY A 204 0.51 2.16 6.45
CA GLY A 204 -0.27 0.93 6.46
C GLY A 204 0.44 -0.24 7.16
N GLY A 205 0.40 -1.44 6.56
CA GLY A 205 0.96 -2.67 7.16
C GLY A 205 2.49 -2.73 7.24
N LEU A 206 3.18 -1.69 6.77
CA LEU A 206 4.63 -1.53 6.84
C LEU A 206 5.04 -0.55 7.96
N ALA A 207 4.09 0.15 8.57
CA ALA A 207 4.38 1.08 9.66
C ALA A 207 5.06 0.34 10.82
N PRO A 208 6.09 0.93 11.46
CA PRO A 208 6.72 0.32 12.61
C PRO A 208 5.65 0.03 13.66
N ASN A 209 5.57 -1.24 14.06
CA ASN A 209 4.63 -1.67 15.09
C ASN A 209 5.13 -1.16 16.44
N VAL A 210 4.78 0.09 16.75
CA VAL A 210 5.26 0.76 17.95
C VAL A 210 4.77 -0.01 19.17
N LYS A 211 5.70 -0.36 20.06
CA LYS A 211 5.35 -0.88 21.38
C LYS A 211 4.74 0.26 22.19
N LEU A 212 3.49 0.10 22.60
CA LEU A 212 2.80 0.98 23.52
C LEU A 212 2.81 0.35 24.91
N LEU A 213 2.99 1.16 25.94
CA LEU A 213 2.79 0.72 27.31
C LEU A 213 1.29 0.71 27.59
N ASP A 214 0.74 -0.46 27.92
CA ASP A 214 -0.67 -0.58 28.30
C ASP A 214 -0.87 -0.02 29.71
N THR A 215 -1.60 1.08 29.85
CA THR A 215 -1.81 1.72 31.15
C THR A 215 -2.61 0.85 32.12
N VAL A 216 -3.41 -0.09 31.63
CA VAL A 216 -4.24 -0.96 32.47
C VAL A 216 -3.46 -2.18 32.94
N SER A 217 -2.69 -2.81 32.06
CA SER A 217 -1.94 -4.03 32.40
C SER A 217 -0.50 -3.77 32.82
N GLY A 218 0.04 -2.57 32.58
CA GLY A 218 1.44 -2.22 32.80
C GLY A 218 2.42 -2.89 31.82
N GLY A 219 1.93 -3.73 30.90
CA GLY A 219 2.76 -4.47 29.95
C GLY A 219 2.96 -3.73 28.63
N GLU A 220 4.06 -4.02 27.93
CA GLU A 220 4.26 -3.58 26.55
C GLU A 220 3.34 -4.37 25.62
N LYS A 221 2.50 -3.68 24.85
CA LYS A 221 1.69 -4.25 23.77
C LYS A 221 1.97 -3.55 22.47
N LEU A 222 1.91 -4.30 21.38
CA LEU A 222 2.16 -3.73 20.06
C LEU A 222 0.92 -2.96 19.58
N LEU A 223 1.12 -1.85 18.86
CA LEU A 223 0.03 -1.02 18.32
C LEU A 223 -0.99 -1.85 17.51
N TYR A 224 -0.54 -2.85 16.74
CA TYR A 224 -1.45 -3.72 15.98
C TYR A 224 -2.33 -4.60 16.87
N ASP A 225 -1.88 -5.00 18.06
CA ASP A 225 -2.69 -5.83 18.97
C ASP A 225 -3.91 -5.07 19.47
N TYR A 226 -3.80 -3.75 19.61
CA TYR A 226 -4.93 -2.90 19.97
C TYR A 226 -5.94 -2.72 18.83
N GLN A 227 -5.49 -2.70 17.57
CA GLN A 227 -6.39 -2.55 16.42
C GLN A 227 -7.27 -3.80 16.20
N HIS A 228 -6.82 -4.97 16.67
CA HIS A 228 -7.58 -6.22 16.58
C HIS A 228 -8.47 -6.45 17.82
N GLY A 229 -8.23 -5.71 18.91
CA GLY A 229 -9.10 -5.72 20.09
C GLY A 229 -10.27 -4.75 19.93
N SER A 230 -11.44 -5.08 20.46
CA SER A 230 -12.65 -4.25 20.44
C SER A 230 -12.54 -2.93 21.24
N ARG A 231 -11.35 -2.56 21.72
CA ARG A 231 -11.14 -1.39 22.57
C ARG A 231 -10.73 -0.20 21.72
N LEU A 232 -11.48 0.89 21.84
CA LEU A 232 -11.13 2.19 21.28
C LEU A 232 -9.78 2.63 21.86
N LEU A 233 -8.78 2.76 20.98
CA LEU A 233 -7.47 3.29 21.34
C LEU A 233 -7.57 4.82 21.44
N VAL A 234 -7.47 5.36 22.65
CA VAL A 234 -7.38 6.81 22.87
C VAL A 234 -5.91 7.16 23.05
N LEU A 235 -5.27 7.70 22.00
CA LEU A 235 -3.93 8.27 22.09
C LEU A 235 -4.01 9.64 22.74
N ASN A 236 -3.76 9.71 24.05
CA ASN A 236 -3.62 10.98 24.74
C ASN A 236 -2.19 11.51 24.49
N PHE A 237 -2.05 12.38 23.49
CA PHE A 237 -0.84 13.19 23.34
C PHE A 237 -0.87 14.28 24.40
N GLY A 238 -0.56 13.90 25.64
CA GLY A 238 -0.49 14.84 26.74
C GLY A 238 0.39 16.03 26.33
N SER A 239 -0.18 17.23 26.40
CA SER A 239 0.57 18.48 26.32
C SER A 239 1.59 18.48 27.45
N GLN A 240 2.83 18.07 27.17
CA GLN A 240 3.92 18.32 28.10
C GLN A 240 4.20 19.83 28.08
N SER A 241 3.71 20.50 29.12
CA SER A 241 4.04 21.86 29.51
C SER A 241 5.39 21.92 30.20
#